data_AF-A0A067T187-F1
#
_entry.id   AF-A0A067T187-F1
#
_cell.length_a   1.000
_cell.length_b   1.000
_cell.length_c   1.000
_cell.angle_alpha   90.00
_cell.angle_beta   90.00
_cell.angle_gamma   90.00
#
_symmetry.space_group_name_H-M   'P 1'
#
loop_
_entity.id
_entity.type
_entity.pdbx_description
1 polymer ?
#
loop_
_entity_poly.entity_id
_entity_poly.type
_entity_poly.pdbx_seq_one_letter_code
_entity_poly.pdbx_strand_id
1 'polypeptide(L)'
;KAMKALALLHLQAEGKVLGIGHDGTPLSMYDHPEAYPKMFPWLFPYGYGGLGQHHLKRKLSERAHKRHLLMFHDKRFQNDVHFPIVAFNHKQMKSAITGSFLASKRGNFESVADRLSKLNPHTL
;
A
#
# COMPACT_ATOMS: atom_id res chain seq x y z
N LYS A 1 4.16 0.01 22.51
CA LYS A 1 5.27 0.13 23.50
C LYS A 1 5.92 -1.22 23.82
N ALA A 2 5.15 -2.31 24.01
CA ALA A 2 5.68 -3.65 24.32
C ALA A 2 6.69 -4.23 23.30
N MET A 3 6.40 -4.18 21.99
CA MET A 3 7.30 -4.70 20.94
C MET A 3 8.70 -4.06 20.93
N LYS A 4 8.81 -2.76 21.25
CA LYS A 4 10.11 -2.07 21.31
C LYS A 4 10.93 -2.53 22.51
N ALA A 5 10.28 -2.74 23.66
CA ALA A 5 10.93 -3.29 24.85
C ALA A 5 11.40 -4.73 24.61
N LEU A 6 10.59 -5.54 23.94
CA LEU A 6 10.92 -6.92 23.60
C LEU A 6 12.09 -7.01 22.61
N ALA A 7 12.12 -6.12 21.61
CA ALA A 7 13.25 -6.01 20.68
C ALA A 7 14.55 -5.57 21.38
N LEU A 8 14.47 -4.64 22.34
CA LEU A 8 15.63 -4.22 23.15
C LEU A 8 16.18 -5.36 24.01
N LEU A 9 15.30 -6.13 24.66
CA LEU A 9 15.71 -7.30 25.44
C LEU A 9 16.39 -8.36 24.56
N HIS A 10 15.88 -8.60 23.36
CA HIS A 10 16.50 -9.53 22.40
C HIS A 10 17.89 -9.06 21.96
N LEU A 11 18.08 -7.75 21.74
CA LEU A 11 19.39 -7.19 21.42
C LEU A 11 20.36 -7.26 22.61
N GLN A 12 19.88 -7.04 23.83
CA GLN A 12 20.68 -7.15 25.06
C GLN A 12 21.10 -8.60 25.35
N ALA A 13 20.28 -9.58 24.96
CA ALA A 13 20.58 -11.00 25.08
C ALA A 13 21.44 -11.55 23.93
N GLU A 14 22.11 -10.68 23.15
CA GLU A 14 22.90 -11.05 21.97
C GLU A 14 22.12 -11.91 20.95
N GLY A 15 20.81 -11.67 20.87
CA GLY A 15 19.91 -12.36 19.96
C GLY A 15 20.24 -12.09 18.50
N LYS A 16 20.01 -13.09 17.64
CA LYS A 16 20.26 -12.97 16.19
C LYS A 16 19.37 -11.89 15.58
N VAL A 17 19.96 -11.03 14.76
CA VAL A 17 19.26 -9.99 13.99
C VAL A 17 19.39 -10.28 12.51
N LEU A 18 18.29 -10.15 11.77
CA LEU A 18 18.30 -10.20 10.31
C LEU A 18 18.22 -8.78 9.77
N GLY A 19 19.33 -8.29 9.19
CA GLY A 19 19.33 -7.05 8.42
C GLY A 19 18.67 -7.28 7.07
N ILE A 20 17.50 -6.68 6.85
CA ILE A 20 16.84 -6.69 5.53
C ILE A 20 17.22 -5.39 4.84
N GLY A 21 18.15 -5.47 3.89
CA GLY A 21 18.51 -4.33 3.04
C GLY A 21 17.33 -3.91 2.17
N HIS A 22 17.07 -2.62 2.10
CA HIS A 22 16.08 -2.03 1.20
C HIS A 22 16.73 -0.90 0.40
N ASP A 23 16.14 -0.58 -0.75
CA ASP A 23 16.53 0.60 -1.51
C ASP A 23 16.43 1.86 -0.62
N GLY A 24 17.32 2.83 -0.85
CA GLY A 24 17.26 4.11 -0.14
C GLY A 24 16.02 4.94 -0.51
N THR A 25 15.39 4.61 -1.64
CA THR A 25 14.18 5.26 -2.13
C THR A 25 12.95 4.38 -1.91
N PRO A 26 11.95 4.83 -1.13
CA PRO A 26 10.72 4.09 -0.96
C PRO A 26 9.91 4.10 -2.27
N LEU A 27 9.46 2.93 -2.70
CA LEU A 27 8.58 2.82 -3.86
C LEU A 27 7.17 3.35 -3.54
N SER A 28 6.61 4.11 -4.47
CA SER A 28 5.26 4.66 -4.33
C SER A 28 4.22 3.55 -4.35
N MET A 29 3.38 3.49 -3.32
CA MET A 29 2.20 2.60 -3.33
C MET A 29 1.19 3.02 -4.43
N TYR A 30 1.15 4.30 -4.78
CA TYR A 30 0.16 4.84 -5.72
C TYR A 30 0.59 4.71 -7.17
N ASP A 31 1.87 4.90 -7.44
CA ASP A 31 2.44 5.04 -8.78
C ASP A 31 3.56 4.01 -8.98
N HIS A 32 3.17 2.75 -9.08
CA HIS A 32 4.09 1.66 -9.40
C HIS A 32 3.44 0.65 -10.36
N PRO A 33 3.44 0.96 -11.68
CA PRO A 33 2.76 0.14 -12.69
C PRO A 33 3.28 -1.29 -12.82
N GLU A 34 4.52 -1.51 -12.40
CA GLU A 34 5.20 -2.81 -12.43
C GLU A 34 4.87 -3.70 -11.21
N ALA A 35 4.18 -3.17 -10.19
CA ALA A 35 3.90 -3.89 -8.94
C ALA A 35 3.20 -5.24 -9.20
N TYR A 36 2.07 -5.21 -9.89
CA TYR A 36 1.24 -6.40 -10.11
C TYR A 36 1.91 -7.43 -11.02
N PRO A 37 2.53 -7.04 -12.15
CA PRO A 37 3.28 -7.99 -12.96
C PRO A 37 4.47 -8.62 -12.23
N LYS A 38 5.17 -7.88 -11.36
CA LYS A 38 6.25 -8.42 -10.53
C LYS A 38 5.74 -9.37 -9.44
N MET A 39 4.60 -9.06 -8.83
CA MET A 39 3.99 -9.90 -7.78
C MET A 39 3.34 -11.18 -8.33
N PHE A 40 2.78 -11.13 -9.54
CA PHE A 40 2.07 -12.24 -10.16
C PHE A 40 2.55 -12.51 -11.61
N PRO A 41 3.81 -12.92 -11.83
CA PRO A 41 4.34 -13.13 -13.19
C PRO A 41 3.52 -14.14 -14.01
N TRP A 42 2.90 -15.12 -13.35
CA TRP A 42 2.05 -16.13 -14.01
C TRP A 42 0.68 -15.59 -14.46
N LEU A 43 0.19 -14.50 -13.87
CA LEU A 43 -1.05 -13.82 -14.29
C LEU A 43 -0.79 -12.74 -15.33
N PHE A 44 0.44 -12.22 -15.39
CA PHE A 44 0.87 -11.14 -16.29
C PHE A 44 2.06 -11.58 -17.14
N PRO A 45 1.85 -12.40 -18.19
CA PRO A 45 2.89 -12.79 -19.11
C PRO A 45 3.67 -11.56 -19.64
N TYR A 46 4.99 -11.70 -19.73
CA TYR A 46 5.92 -10.65 -20.20
C TYR A 46 5.99 -9.38 -19.34
N GLY A 47 5.38 -9.36 -18.15
CA GLY A 47 5.41 -8.18 -17.29
C GLY A 47 4.40 -7.08 -17.68
N TYR A 48 3.48 -7.36 -18.61
CA TYR A 48 2.50 -6.40 -19.11
C TYR A 48 1.08 -6.67 -18.60
N GLY A 49 0.20 -5.67 -18.71
CA GLY A 49 -1.20 -5.74 -18.29
C GLY A 49 -1.44 -5.37 -16.82
N GLY A 50 -0.41 -4.88 -16.11
CA GLY A 50 -0.52 -4.39 -14.74
C GLY A 50 -1.39 -3.12 -14.60
N LEU A 51 -1.77 -2.81 -13.37
CA LEU A 51 -2.54 -1.60 -13.07
C LEU A 51 -1.71 -0.34 -13.36
N GLY A 52 -2.31 0.66 -14.02
CA GLY A 52 -1.65 1.94 -14.27
C GLY A 52 -0.56 1.93 -15.34
N GLN A 53 -0.38 0.83 -16.10
CA GLN A 53 0.63 0.78 -17.15
C GLN A 53 0.37 1.79 -18.28
N HIS A 54 1.40 2.55 -18.63
CA HIS A 54 1.36 3.58 -19.67
C HIS A 54 1.07 3.02 -21.07
N HIS A 55 1.36 1.73 -21.30
CA HIS A 55 1.08 1.05 -22.57
C HIS A 55 -0.43 0.83 -22.82
N LEU A 56 -1.29 1.04 -21.82
CA LEU A 56 -2.74 1.00 -22.01
C LEU A 56 -3.20 2.22 -22.81
N LYS A 57 -3.72 1.99 -24.02
CA LYS A 57 -4.22 3.05 -24.93
C LYS A 57 -5.30 3.96 -24.32
N ARG A 58 -5.97 3.53 -23.25
CA ARG A 58 -7.04 4.28 -22.58
C ARG A 58 -6.72 4.45 -21.10
N LYS A 59 -6.97 5.65 -20.57
CA LYS A 59 -6.95 5.92 -19.13
C LYS A 59 -8.06 5.11 -18.46
N LEU A 60 -7.70 3.96 -17.87
CA LEU A 60 -8.60 3.11 -17.12
C LEU A 60 -8.38 3.35 -15.63
N SER A 61 -9.45 3.65 -14.88
CA SER A 61 -9.33 3.72 -13.42
C SER A 61 -8.88 2.38 -12.84
N GLU A 62 -8.05 2.39 -11.79
CA GLU A 62 -7.61 1.16 -11.15
C GLU A 62 -8.78 0.27 -10.72
N ARG A 63 -9.88 0.87 -10.25
CA ARG A 63 -11.09 0.14 -9.86
C ARG A 63 -11.71 -0.60 -11.06
N ALA A 64 -11.80 0.05 -12.21
CA ALA A 64 -12.33 -0.57 -13.42
C ALA A 64 -11.37 -1.66 -13.94
N HIS A 65 -10.06 -1.43 -13.88
CA HIS A 65 -9.06 -2.41 -14.29
C HIS A 65 -9.08 -3.65 -13.38
N LYS A 66 -9.08 -3.48 -12.05
CA LYS A 66 -9.23 -4.61 -11.10
C LYS A 66 -10.51 -5.40 -11.35
N ARG A 67 -11.63 -4.72 -11.63
CA ARG A 67 -12.89 -5.39 -11.98
C ARG A 67 -12.76 -6.19 -13.28
N HIS A 68 -12.10 -5.63 -14.30
CA HIS A 68 -11.85 -6.33 -15.55
C HIS A 68 -10.98 -7.58 -15.36
N LEU A 69 -9.91 -7.49 -14.58
CA LEU A 69 -9.04 -8.62 -14.26
C LEU A 69 -9.83 -9.72 -13.51
N LEU A 70 -10.61 -9.36 -12.50
CA LEU A 70 -11.45 -10.33 -11.76
C LEU A 70 -12.55 -10.98 -12.63
N MET A 71 -13.01 -10.28 -13.66
CA MET A 71 -14.01 -10.77 -14.61
C MET A 71 -13.39 -11.24 -15.93
N PHE A 72 -12.08 -11.53 -15.94
CA PHE A 72 -11.39 -11.98 -17.13
C PHE A 72 -11.93 -13.34 -17.59
N HIS A 73 -11.93 -13.58 -18.90
CA HIS A 73 -12.65 -14.69 -19.54
C HIS A 73 -12.34 -16.07 -18.94
N ASP A 74 -11.06 -16.39 -18.76
CA ASP A 74 -10.58 -17.69 -18.24
C ASP A 74 -10.59 -17.79 -16.70
N LYS A 75 -11.07 -16.75 -16.01
CA LYS A 75 -11.14 -16.65 -14.55
C LYS A 75 -9.80 -16.81 -13.81
N ARG A 76 -8.65 -16.77 -14.49
CA ARG A 76 -7.33 -17.02 -13.87
C ARG A 76 -7.04 -16.11 -12.68
N PHE A 77 -7.42 -14.83 -12.79
CA PHE A 77 -7.25 -13.86 -11.71
C PHE A 77 -8.23 -14.07 -10.55
N GLN A 78 -9.42 -14.62 -10.83
CA GLN A 78 -10.40 -14.93 -9.80
C GLN A 78 -10.00 -16.17 -9.00
N ASN A 79 -9.45 -17.17 -9.68
CA ASN A 79 -9.08 -18.47 -9.10
C ASN A 79 -7.69 -18.48 -8.45
N ASP A 80 -6.86 -17.47 -8.73
CA ASP A 80 -5.58 -17.33 -8.04
C ASP A 80 -5.79 -17.12 -6.52
N VAL A 81 -5.01 -17.85 -5.72
CA VAL A 81 -5.16 -17.89 -4.25
C VAL A 81 -4.94 -16.52 -3.60
N HIS A 82 -4.06 -15.70 -4.18
CA HIS A 82 -3.58 -14.48 -3.54
C HIS A 82 -4.06 -13.21 -4.22
N PHE A 83 -4.28 -13.24 -5.54
CA PHE A 83 -4.59 -12.06 -6.34
C PHE A 83 -5.82 -11.29 -5.84
N PRO A 84 -6.99 -11.91 -5.58
CA PRO A 84 -8.16 -11.18 -5.10
C PRO A 84 -7.87 -10.47 -3.78
N ILE A 85 -7.29 -11.19 -2.80
CA ILE A 85 -6.99 -10.66 -1.46
C ILE A 85 -6.03 -9.47 -1.57
N VAL A 86 -4.94 -9.60 -2.31
CA VAL A 86 -3.96 -8.54 -2.53
C VAL A 86 -4.59 -7.34 -3.25
N ALA A 87 -5.37 -7.58 -4.31
CA ALA A 87 -6.00 -6.52 -5.09
C ALA A 87 -7.01 -5.71 -4.26
N PHE A 88 -7.80 -6.39 -3.41
CA PHE A 88 -8.75 -5.77 -2.49
C PHE A 88 -8.04 -5.04 -1.35
N ASN A 89 -7.05 -5.65 -0.70
CA ASN A 89 -6.28 -5.01 0.37
C ASN A 89 -5.59 -3.74 -0.13
N HIS A 90 -4.93 -3.82 -1.28
CA HIS A 90 -4.29 -2.66 -1.89
C HIS A 90 -5.30 -1.55 -2.20
N LYS A 91 -6.52 -1.90 -2.65
CA LYS A 91 -7.60 -0.92 -2.87
C LYS A 91 -8.03 -0.27 -1.56
N GLN A 92 -8.21 -1.05 -0.49
CA GLN A 92 -8.63 -0.54 0.82
C GLN A 92 -7.57 0.38 1.42
N MET A 93 -6.29 -0.02 1.39
CA MET A 93 -5.18 0.82 1.86
C MET A 93 -5.11 2.14 1.13
N LYS A 94 -5.16 2.13 -0.23
CA LYS A 94 -5.20 3.38 -1.01
C LYS A 94 -6.38 4.24 -0.59
N SER A 95 -7.58 3.67 -0.43
CA SER A 95 -8.78 4.42 -0.05
C SER A 95 -8.68 5.03 1.36
N ALA A 96 -8.20 4.27 2.34
CA ALA A 96 -8.06 4.73 3.72
C ALA A 96 -7.03 5.87 3.82
N ILE A 97 -5.87 5.70 3.18
CA ILE A 97 -4.78 6.69 3.26
C ILE A 97 -5.11 7.94 2.44
N THR A 98 -5.87 7.82 1.34
CA THR A 98 -6.29 8.99 0.54
C THR A 98 -7.07 9.99 1.41
N GLY A 99 -7.96 9.52 2.28
CA GLY A 99 -8.69 10.38 3.21
C GLY A 99 -7.78 11.16 4.15
N SER A 100 -6.84 10.47 4.79
CA SER A 100 -5.85 11.10 5.68
C SER A 100 -4.93 12.07 4.94
N PHE A 101 -4.44 11.69 3.76
CA PHE A 101 -3.60 12.54 2.93
C PHE A 101 -4.32 13.83 2.50
N LEU A 102 -5.58 13.71 2.06
CA LEU A 102 -6.40 14.88 1.71
C LEU A 102 -6.65 15.76 2.94
N ALA A 103 -6.87 15.18 4.12
CA ALA A 103 -7.02 15.93 5.36
C ALA A 103 -5.73 16.68 5.74
N SER A 104 -4.57 16.06 5.59
CA SER A 104 -3.26 16.69 5.84
C SER A 104 -2.89 17.79 4.84
N LYS A 105 -3.41 17.71 3.61
CA LYS A 105 -3.21 18.75 2.58
C LYS A 105 -4.21 19.90 2.64
N ARG A 106 -5.20 19.88 3.54
CA ARG A 106 -6.12 21.03 3.70
C ARG A 106 -5.36 22.22 4.27
N GLY A 107 -5.67 23.43 3.78
CA GLY A 107 -4.99 24.66 4.21
C GLY A 107 -5.16 25.00 5.70
N ASN A 108 -6.12 24.37 6.39
CA ASN A 108 -6.29 24.51 7.83
C ASN A 108 -5.57 23.44 8.66
N PHE A 109 -4.79 22.55 8.04
CA PHE A 109 -4.12 21.44 8.73
C PHE A 109 -3.19 21.95 9.84
N GLU A 110 -2.35 22.95 9.56
CA GLU A 110 -1.45 23.50 10.58
C GLU A 110 -2.21 24.09 11.77
N SER A 111 -3.27 24.86 11.51
CA SER A 111 -4.12 25.44 12.56
C SER A 111 -4.81 24.36 13.41
N VAL A 112 -5.29 23.29 12.79
CA VAL A 112 -5.92 22.16 13.50
C VAL A 112 -4.88 21.39 14.31
N ALA A 113 -3.70 21.13 13.75
CA ALA A 113 -2.61 20.42 14.42
C ALA A 113 -2.08 21.21 15.64
N ASP A 114 -1.91 22.53 15.50
CA ASP A 114 -1.48 23.42 16.57
C ASP A 114 -2.54 23.55 17.68
N ARG A 115 -3.83 23.55 17.33
CA ARG A 115 -4.91 23.46 18.33
C ARG A 115 -4.90 22.12 19.06
N LEU A 116 -4.66 21.02 18.35
CA LEU A 116 -4.60 19.69 18.94
C LEU A 116 -3.42 19.54 19.91
N SER A 117 -2.26 20.09 19.57
CA SER A 117 -1.05 20.02 20.41
C SER A 117 -1.18 20.82 21.70
N LYS A 118 -2.01 21.86 21.70
CA LYS A 118 -2.30 22.72 22.85
C LYS A 118 -3.42 22.19 23.75
N LEU A 119 -4.08 21.08 23.39
CA LEU A 119 -5.09 20.47 24.25
C LEU A 119 -4.42 19.88 25.49
N ASN A 120 -4.94 20.24 26.67
CA ASN A 120 -4.49 19.67 27.94
C ASN A 120 -5.08 18.26 28.10
N PRO A 121 -4.25 17.20 28.23
CA PRO A 121 -4.72 15.83 28.38
C PRO A 121 -5.53 15.56 29.65
N HIS A 122 -5.46 16.45 30.64
CA HIS A 122 -6.13 16.28 31.94
C HIS A 122 -7.53 16.92 32.01
N THR A 123 -7.98 17.55 30.93
CA THR A 123 -9.31 18.18 30.83
C THR A 123 -10.25 17.46 29.85
N LEU A 124 -9.85 16.29 29.34
CA LEU A 124 -10.65 15.34 28.57
C LEU A 124 -10.94 14.11 29.42
#